data_AF-R4T7Y0-F1
#
_entry.id   AF-R4T7Y0-F1
#
_cell.length_a   1.000
_cell.length_b   1.000
_cell.length_c   1.000
_cell.angle_alpha   90.00
_cell.angle_beta   90.00
_cell.angle_gamma   90.00
#
_symmetry.space_group_name_H-M   'P 1'
#
loop_
_entity.id
_entity.type
_entity.pdbx_description
1 polymer ?
#
loop_
_entity_poly.entity_id
_entity_poly.type
_entity_poly.pdbx_seq_one_letter_code
_entity_poly.pdbx_strand_id
1 'polypeptide(L)'
;MSVEASERLIELIRANEDISNHADGWDEATISAAERTLGAALPHSYRRLLQEFGTWDVAGEEFIGPLTETLEMRRDYGMPAELILVAFDGMGGVVALDSSQPNDAGEYPVLGWVHHNEPSEKLGDDFGSFALALCARSLYRGRVKLPVGSAGSVAQDLLGLPGARRKPPTVDEVVAAVRCFEAIGFAVPDGVDTDGFLFQYGEVNWGSEPMFAVGFVRQMEIVDADGEHAEYSQVGFEFRCRVDADLRSLGSRAVWWFRGDGVDFADWLASVTGDPVWRILRKKEIAEFVLSQESV
;
A
#
# COMPACT_ATOMS: atom_id res chain seq x y z
N MET A 1 -10.14 -5.42 6.87
CA MET A 1 -8.98 -4.71 6.28
C MET A 1 -8.07 -5.71 5.58
N SER A 2 -7.40 -6.64 6.27
CA SER A 2 -6.49 -7.60 5.61
C SER A 2 -7.16 -8.55 4.58
N VAL A 3 -8.26 -9.21 4.95
CA VAL A 3 -9.04 -10.06 4.01
C VAL A 3 -9.63 -9.23 2.86
N GLU A 4 -10.06 -8.00 3.14
CA GLU A 4 -10.57 -7.08 2.12
C GLU A 4 -9.47 -6.68 1.12
N ALA A 5 -8.23 -6.46 1.58
CA ALA A 5 -7.08 -6.28 0.71
C ALA A 5 -6.80 -7.52 -0.15
N SER A 6 -7.08 -8.72 0.37
CA SER A 6 -6.96 -9.97 -0.40
C SER A 6 -8.00 -10.06 -1.52
N GLU A 7 -9.27 -9.71 -1.26
CA GLU A 7 -10.29 -9.66 -2.33
C GLU A 7 -9.91 -8.68 -3.43
N ARG A 8 -9.33 -7.53 -3.05
CA ARG A 8 -8.88 -6.54 -4.02
C ARG A 8 -7.67 -6.99 -4.81
N LEU A 9 -6.76 -7.74 -4.18
CA LEU A 9 -5.67 -8.36 -4.90
C LEU A 9 -6.19 -9.41 -5.90
N ILE A 10 -7.22 -10.16 -5.55
CA ILE A 10 -7.89 -11.09 -6.47
C ILE A 10 -8.46 -10.32 -7.66
N GLU A 11 -9.20 -9.24 -7.43
CA GLU A 11 -9.71 -8.37 -8.50
C GLU A 11 -8.58 -7.81 -9.38
N LEU A 12 -7.49 -7.36 -8.77
CA LEU A 12 -6.33 -6.80 -9.46
C LEU A 12 -5.64 -7.84 -10.35
N ILE A 13 -5.42 -9.06 -9.85
CA ILE A 13 -4.84 -10.18 -10.61
C ILE A 13 -5.76 -10.56 -11.77
N ARG A 14 -7.08 -10.69 -11.51
CA ARG A 14 -8.08 -11.00 -12.54
C ARG A 14 -8.14 -9.93 -13.64
N ALA A 15 -7.99 -8.67 -13.28
CA ALA A 15 -7.95 -7.57 -14.23
C ALA A 15 -6.66 -7.54 -15.07
N ASN A 16 -5.62 -8.24 -14.65
CA ASN A 16 -4.32 -8.33 -15.32
C ASN A 16 -3.96 -9.80 -15.65
N GLU A 17 -4.94 -10.62 -16.04
CA GLU A 17 -4.73 -12.03 -16.44
C GLU A 17 -3.75 -12.18 -17.63
N ASP A 18 -3.53 -11.13 -18.43
CA ASP A 18 -2.57 -11.12 -19.53
C ASP A 18 -1.10 -11.27 -19.08
N ILE A 19 -0.81 -10.94 -17.82
CA ILE A 19 0.54 -10.98 -17.22
C ILE A 19 0.56 -11.56 -15.80
N SER A 20 -0.49 -12.29 -15.46
CA SER A 20 -0.56 -13.03 -14.22
C SER A 20 -0.57 -14.51 -14.54
N ASN A 21 0.15 -15.31 -13.76
CA ASN A 21 0.04 -16.75 -13.78
C ASN A 21 -0.45 -17.22 -12.42
N HIS A 22 -1.39 -18.15 -12.38
CA HIS A 22 -1.83 -18.73 -11.13
C HIS A 22 -2.19 -20.19 -11.32
N ALA A 23 -2.10 -20.95 -10.24
CA ALA A 23 -2.59 -22.32 -10.19
C ALA A 23 -4.10 -22.35 -9.91
N ASP A 24 -4.60 -23.56 -9.62
CA ASP A 24 -5.93 -23.74 -9.05
C ASP A 24 -5.89 -23.48 -7.55
N GLY A 25 -6.97 -22.86 -7.05
CA GLY A 25 -7.20 -22.64 -5.64
C GLY A 25 -7.19 -23.91 -4.79
N TRP A 26 -6.71 -23.77 -3.56
CA TRP A 26 -6.70 -24.87 -2.58
C TRP A 26 -8.05 -25.03 -1.93
N ASP A 27 -8.52 -26.27 -1.86
CA ASP A 27 -9.72 -26.60 -1.09
C ASP A 27 -9.45 -26.59 0.43
N GLU A 28 -10.54 -26.61 1.19
CA GLU A 28 -10.50 -26.58 2.65
C GLU A 28 -9.73 -27.76 3.26
N ALA A 29 -9.76 -28.91 2.59
CA ALA A 29 -9.05 -30.11 3.04
C ALA A 29 -7.54 -29.97 2.88
N THR A 30 -7.10 -29.38 1.76
CA THR A 30 -5.70 -29.10 1.43
C THR A 30 -5.12 -28.09 2.40
N ILE A 31 -5.82 -26.98 2.64
CA ILE A 31 -5.37 -25.96 3.60
C ILE A 31 -5.29 -26.54 5.01
N SER A 32 -6.34 -27.25 5.44
CA SER A 32 -6.34 -27.91 6.76
C SER A 32 -5.19 -28.91 6.92
N ALA A 33 -4.80 -29.60 5.84
CA ALA A 33 -3.64 -30.49 5.85
C ALA A 33 -2.33 -29.70 5.97
N ALA A 34 -2.17 -28.62 5.22
CA ALA A 34 -1.01 -27.74 5.31
C ALA A 34 -0.84 -27.15 6.71
N GLU A 35 -1.91 -26.63 7.33
CA GLU A 35 -1.91 -26.09 8.70
C GLU A 35 -1.44 -27.14 9.73
N ARG A 36 -1.97 -28.38 9.63
CA ARG A 36 -1.54 -29.48 10.49
C ARG A 36 -0.06 -29.82 10.32
N THR A 37 0.43 -29.83 9.08
CA THR A 37 1.83 -30.15 8.80
C THR A 37 2.77 -29.02 9.23
N LEU A 38 2.37 -27.76 9.05
CA LEU A 38 3.15 -26.59 9.46
C LEU A 38 3.15 -26.39 10.98
N GLY A 39 2.11 -26.87 11.67
CA GLY A 39 1.92 -26.72 13.11
C GLY A 39 1.30 -25.38 13.52
N ALA A 40 0.74 -24.63 12.57
CA ALA A 40 0.12 -23.33 12.77
C ALA A 40 -1.10 -23.17 11.85
N ALA A 41 -2.08 -22.38 12.31
CA ALA A 41 -3.16 -21.94 11.43
C ALA A 41 -2.61 -20.92 10.42
N LEU A 42 -3.18 -20.84 9.23
CA LEU A 42 -2.84 -19.79 8.27
C LEU A 42 -3.72 -18.55 8.54
N PRO A 43 -3.16 -17.33 8.43
CA PRO A 43 -3.93 -16.10 8.53
C PRO A 43 -5.08 -16.05 7.54
N HIS A 44 -6.19 -15.40 7.91
CA HIS A 44 -7.39 -15.36 7.10
C HIS A 44 -7.15 -14.74 5.71
N SER A 45 -6.35 -13.67 5.64
CA SER A 45 -5.99 -13.02 4.38
C SER A 45 -5.20 -13.95 3.44
N TYR A 46 -4.19 -14.65 3.98
CA TYR A 46 -3.41 -15.59 3.20
C TYR A 46 -4.22 -16.80 2.76
N ARG A 47 -5.04 -17.35 3.67
CA ARG A 47 -5.98 -18.44 3.38
C ARG A 47 -6.88 -18.10 2.21
N ARG A 48 -7.41 -16.88 2.15
CA ARG A 48 -8.31 -16.45 1.07
C ARG A 48 -7.61 -16.47 -0.30
N LEU A 49 -6.35 -16.04 -0.37
CA LEU A 49 -5.57 -16.05 -1.61
C LEU A 49 -5.17 -17.47 -2.04
N LEU A 50 -4.81 -18.34 -1.09
CA LEU A 50 -4.58 -19.76 -1.37
C LEU A 50 -5.84 -20.45 -1.91
N GLN A 51 -7.02 -20.12 -1.36
CA GLN A 51 -8.30 -20.66 -1.84
C GLN A 51 -8.64 -20.22 -3.26
N GLU A 52 -8.16 -19.05 -3.70
CA GLU A 52 -8.42 -18.56 -5.05
C GLU A 52 -7.40 -19.10 -6.06
N PHE A 53 -6.11 -18.99 -5.73
CA PHE A 53 -5.03 -19.15 -6.69
C PHE A 53 -4.09 -20.32 -6.37
N GLY A 54 -4.03 -20.76 -5.11
CA GLY A 54 -3.03 -21.72 -4.64
C GLY A 54 -1.64 -21.11 -4.65
N THR A 55 -1.02 -20.98 -5.83
CA THR A 55 0.20 -20.23 -6.09
C THR A 55 -0.06 -19.20 -7.18
N TRP A 56 0.59 -18.05 -7.14
CA TRP A 56 0.42 -17.04 -8.20
C TRP A 56 1.66 -16.19 -8.41
N ASP A 57 1.80 -15.67 -9.62
CA ASP A 57 2.69 -14.59 -9.98
C ASP A 57 1.88 -13.47 -10.65
N VAL A 58 2.24 -12.23 -10.36
CA VAL A 58 1.79 -11.09 -11.15
C VAL A 58 2.94 -10.12 -11.34
N ALA A 59 3.21 -9.78 -12.61
CA ALA A 59 4.32 -8.91 -13.00
C ALA A 59 5.68 -9.34 -12.42
N GLY A 60 5.92 -10.65 -12.27
CA GLY A 60 7.16 -11.20 -11.74
C GLY A 60 7.26 -11.25 -10.21
N GLU A 61 6.21 -10.84 -9.49
CA GLU A 61 6.08 -11.06 -8.05
C GLU A 61 5.44 -12.42 -7.81
N GLU A 62 6.26 -13.41 -7.42
CA GLU A 62 5.82 -14.79 -7.20
C GLU A 62 5.50 -15.05 -5.72
N PHE A 63 4.32 -15.60 -5.49
CA PHE A 63 3.85 -16.08 -4.19
C PHE A 63 3.53 -17.56 -4.27
N ILE A 64 4.03 -18.31 -3.29
CA ILE A 64 4.00 -19.77 -3.31
C ILE A 64 3.20 -20.34 -2.15
N GLY A 65 2.61 -21.51 -2.40
CA GLY A 65 1.90 -22.26 -1.38
C GLY A 65 2.87 -22.70 -0.29
N PRO A 66 2.51 -22.60 1.00
CA PRO A 66 3.51 -22.54 2.06
C PRO A 66 4.12 -23.88 2.47
N LEU A 67 3.77 -25.01 1.85
CA LEU A 67 4.01 -26.32 2.47
C LEU A 67 5.41 -26.88 2.22
N THR A 68 5.76 -27.17 0.98
CA THR A 68 6.99 -27.91 0.66
C THR A 68 8.22 -27.04 0.95
N GLU A 69 8.18 -25.81 0.46
CA GLU A 69 9.29 -24.86 0.50
C GLU A 69 9.57 -24.39 1.93
N THR A 70 8.54 -24.19 2.76
CA THR A 70 8.74 -23.91 4.20
C THR A 70 9.48 -25.06 4.89
N LEU A 71 9.10 -26.31 4.62
CA LEU A 71 9.74 -27.47 5.25
C LEU A 71 11.18 -27.65 4.77
N GLU A 72 11.45 -27.39 3.49
CA GLU A 72 12.81 -27.39 2.94
C GLU A 72 13.67 -26.28 3.56
N MET A 73 13.14 -25.06 3.69
CA MET A 73 13.84 -23.96 4.35
C MET A 73 14.15 -24.23 5.82
N ARG A 74 13.22 -24.86 6.55
CA ARG A 74 13.46 -25.32 7.93
C ARG A 74 14.57 -26.37 7.99
N ARG A 75 14.53 -27.37 7.09
CA ARG A 75 15.48 -28.49 7.06
C ARG A 75 16.89 -28.06 6.67
N ASP A 76 17.00 -27.29 5.60
CA ASP A 76 18.27 -27.06 4.91
C ASP A 76 18.94 -25.75 5.34
N TYR A 77 18.14 -24.77 5.77
CA TYR A 77 18.62 -23.43 6.11
C TYR A 77 18.30 -23.01 7.55
N GLY A 78 17.70 -23.90 8.35
CA GLY A 78 17.41 -23.64 9.76
C GLY A 78 16.38 -22.53 9.97
N MET A 79 15.48 -22.31 9.00
CA MET A 79 14.38 -21.36 9.18
C MET A 79 13.57 -21.72 10.45
N PRO A 80 13.22 -20.74 11.30
CA PRO A 80 12.45 -21.01 12.51
C PRO A 80 11.09 -21.67 12.24
N ALA A 81 10.59 -22.46 13.19
CA ALA A 81 9.36 -23.24 13.04
C ALA A 81 8.08 -22.38 13.06
N GLU A 82 8.18 -21.17 13.59
CA GLU A 82 7.16 -20.13 13.62
C GLU A 82 7.07 -19.35 12.30
N LEU A 83 8.08 -19.45 11.42
CA LEU A 83 8.05 -18.79 10.13
C LEU A 83 7.40 -19.69 9.07
N ILE A 84 6.53 -19.09 8.28
CA ILE A 84 5.84 -19.71 7.15
C ILE A 84 6.23 -18.94 5.89
N LEU A 85 6.90 -19.59 4.96
CA LEU A 85 7.35 -18.95 3.72
C LEU A 85 6.17 -18.65 2.81
N VAL A 86 6.18 -17.46 2.19
CA VAL A 86 5.16 -17.03 1.21
C VAL A 86 5.74 -16.55 -0.12
N ALA A 87 7.01 -16.12 -0.16
CA ALA A 87 7.70 -15.73 -1.38
C ALA A 87 9.22 -15.80 -1.20
N PHE A 88 9.95 -15.86 -2.31
CA PHE A 88 11.41 -15.62 -2.33
C PHE A 88 11.69 -14.15 -2.64
N ASP A 89 12.72 -13.55 -2.03
CA ASP A 89 13.06 -12.15 -2.27
C ASP A 89 13.94 -11.91 -3.52
N GLY A 90 14.32 -12.99 -4.21
CA GLY A 90 15.20 -12.98 -5.38
C GLY A 90 16.70 -12.77 -5.09
N MET A 91 17.08 -12.52 -3.83
CA MET A 91 18.45 -12.26 -3.38
C MET A 91 18.99 -13.32 -2.42
N GLY A 92 18.26 -14.42 -2.25
CA GLY A 92 18.62 -15.55 -1.38
C GLY A 92 18.00 -15.49 0.02
N GLY A 93 17.16 -14.49 0.29
CA GLY A 93 16.25 -14.45 1.42
C GLY A 93 14.83 -14.88 1.03
N VAL A 94 13.94 -14.82 2.01
CA VAL A 94 12.54 -15.20 1.86
C VAL A 94 11.65 -14.20 2.56
N VAL A 95 10.44 -14.03 2.03
CA VAL A 95 9.35 -13.36 2.71
C VAL A 95 8.55 -14.42 3.47
N ALA A 96 8.33 -14.18 4.76
CA ALA A 96 7.67 -15.12 5.65
C ALA A 96 6.61 -14.46 6.55
N LEU A 97 5.64 -15.25 6.98
CA LEU A 97 4.69 -14.90 8.02
C LEU A 97 5.19 -15.43 9.36
N ASP A 98 5.15 -14.61 10.40
CA ASP A 98 5.54 -15.01 11.75
C ASP A 98 4.32 -15.40 12.60
N SER A 99 4.09 -16.70 12.72
CA SER A 99 2.97 -17.26 13.48
C SER A 99 3.13 -17.11 14.99
N SER A 100 4.28 -16.67 15.49
CA SER A 100 4.50 -16.43 16.92
C SER A 100 3.90 -15.09 17.39
N GLN A 101 3.56 -14.20 16.46
CA GLN A 101 3.08 -12.84 16.74
C GLN A 101 1.73 -12.52 16.08
N PRO A 102 0.67 -13.34 16.29
CA PRO A 102 -0.65 -13.00 15.78
C PRO A 102 -1.16 -11.69 16.38
N ASN A 103 -1.73 -10.83 15.55
CA ASN A 103 -2.45 -9.64 16.01
C ASN A 103 -3.88 -9.98 16.47
N ASP A 104 -4.63 -8.97 16.93
CA ASP A 104 -6.00 -9.15 17.43
C ASP A 104 -6.99 -9.72 16.38
N ALA A 105 -6.65 -9.64 15.09
CA ALA A 105 -7.44 -10.19 13.99
C ALA A 105 -6.99 -11.61 13.58
N GLY A 106 -5.98 -12.17 14.24
CA GLY A 106 -5.39 -13.47 13.89
C GLY A 106 -4.48 -13.41 12.66
N GLU A 107 -4.11 -12.21 12.20
CA GLU A 107 -3.16 -12.02 11.10
C GLU A 107 -1.71 -12.03 11.63
N TYR A 108 -0.78 -12.48 10.79
CA TYR A 108 0.64 -12.58 11.14
C TYR A 108 1.41 -11.45 10.46
N PRO A 109 2.39 -10.82 11.14
CA PRO A 109 3.25 -9.84 10.49
C PRO A 109 4.08 -10.52 9.41
N VAL A 110 4.38 -9.76 8.36
CA VAL A 110 5.23 -10.19 7.25
C VAL A 110 6.65 -9.76 7.52
N LEU A 111 7.59 -10.69 7.42
CA LEU A 111 9.00 -10.50 7.67
C LEU A 111 9.86 -10.82 6.44
N GLY A 112 10.95 -10.11 6.27
CA GLY A 112 12.08 -10.53 5.46
C GLY A 112 13.02 -11.37 6.33
N TRP A 113 13.26 -12.61 5.93
CA TRP A 113 14.19 -13.51 6.59
C TRP A 113 15.34 -13.85 5.65
N VAL A 114 16.56 -13.68 6.14
CA VAL A 114 17.78 -14.10 5.46
C VAL A 114 18.44 -15.20 6.29
N HIS A 115 19.00 -16.20 5.61
CA HIS A 115 19.90 -17.13 6.28
C HIS A 115 21.12 -16.33 6.76
N HIS A 116 21.56 -16.54 8.01
CA HIS A 116 22.55 -15.77 8.81
C HIS A 116 21.89 -14.89 9.89
N ASN A 117 22.54 -14.75 11.05
CA ASN A 117 22.01 -14.21 12.32
C ASN A 117 21.59 -12.71 12.30
N GLU A 118 21.17 -12.19 11.16
CA GLU A 118 20.58 -10.87 11.06
C GLU A 118 19.14 -10.90 11.61
N PRO A 119 18.71 -9.85 12.30
CA PRO A 119 17.34 -9.75 12.75
C PRO A 119 16.42 -9.65 11.53
N SER A 120 15.33 -10.41 11.54
CA SER A 120 14.31 -10.32 10.50
C SER A 120 13.74 -8.89 10.42
N GLU A 121 13.64 -8.35 9.20
CA GLU A 121 13.04 -7.05 8.95
C GLU A 121 11.52 -7.19 8.88
N LYS A 122 10.76 -6.30 9.52
CA LYS A 122 9.31 -6.27 9.39
C LYS A 122 8.91 -5.53 8.11
N LEU A 123 8.25 -6.24 7.20
CA LEU A 123 7.78 -5.73 5.90
C LEU A 123 6.32 -5.30 5.92
N GLY A 124 5.49 -5.88 6.80
CA GLY A 124 4.06 -5.57 6.89
C GLY A 124 3.41 -6.09 8.17
N ASP A 125 2.22 -5.57 8.49
CA ASP A 125 1.43 -6.01 9.65
C ASP A 125 0.56 -7.24 9.36
N ASP A 126 0.23 -7.48 8.10
CA ASP A 126 -0.59 -8.58 7.64
C ASP A 126 -0.30 -8.92 6.16
N PHE A 127 -0.60 -10.15 5.75
CA PHE A 127 -0.27 -10.63 4.41
C PHE A 127 -1.10 -9.95 3.31
N GLY A 128 -2.42 -9.85 3.49
CA GLY A 128 -3.30 -9.29 2.46
C GLY A 128 -2.92 -7.86 2.04
N SER A 129 -2.64 -6.98 3.01
CA SER A 129 -2.24 -5.60 2.75
C SER A 129 -0.85 -5.53 2.12
N PHE A 130 0.10 -6.35 2.60
CA PHE A 130 1.45 -6.44 2.05
C PHE A 130 1.43 -6.92 0.59
N ALA A 131 0.75 -8.02 0.30
CA ALA A 131 0.69 -8.62 -1.03
C ALA A 131 0.00 -7.69 -2.03
N LEU A 132 -1.11 -7.04 -1.64
CA LEU A 132 -1.77 -6.05 -2.49
C LEU A 132 -0.83 -4.89 -2.84
N ALA A 133 -0.15 -4.32 -1.84
CA ALA A 133 0.78 -3.22 -2.05
C ALA A 133 1.94 -3.63 -2.97
N LEU A 134 2.50 -4.84 -2.77
CA LEU A 134 3.59 -5.37 -3.58
C LEU A 134 3.16 -5.56 -5.04
N CYS A 135 2.07 -6.29 -5.27
CA CYS A 135 1.56 -6.58 -6.61
C CYS A 135 1.13 -5.31 -7.35
N ALA A 136 0.42 -4.39 -6.68
CA ALA A 136 0.05 -3.11 -7.26
C ALA A 136 1.32 -2.37 -7.71
N ARG A 137 2.32 -2.25 -6.83
CA ARG A 137 3.59 -1.61 -7.19
C ARG A 137 4.26 -2.26 -8.41
N SER A 138 4.26 -3.59 -8.49
CA SER A 138 4.97 -4.29 -9.56
C SER A 138 4.24 -4.27 -10.90
N LEU A 139 2.90 -4.30 -10.89
CA LEU A 139 2.08 -4.03 -12.08
C LEU A 139 2.37 -2.65 -12.70
N TYR A 140 2.70 -1.68 -11.85
CA TYR A 140 3.00 -0.32 -12.25
C TYR A 140 4.49 -0.03 -12.40
N ARG A 141 5.38 -0.98 -12.09
CA ARG A 141 6.83 -0.89 -12.38
C ARG A 141 7.11 -1.45 -13.78
N GLY A 142 7.65 -0.61 -14.65
CA GLY A 142 8.22 -1.06 -15.93
C GLY A 142 7.25 -1.18 -17.11
N ARG A 143 5.95 -0.88 -16.93
CA ARG A 143 5.01 -0.67 -18.05
C ARG A 143 4.96 0.81 -18.44
N VAL A 144 4.44 1.05 -19.65
CA VAL A 144 4.11 2.37 -20.22
C VAL A 144 3.56 3.28 -19.12
N LYS A 145 4.15 4.48 -18.97
CA LYS A 145 3.65 5.53 -18.08
C LYS A 145 2.11 5.61 -18.22
N LEU A 146 1.37 5.45 -17.13
CA LEU A 146 -0.11 5.46 -17.16
C LEU A 146 -0.63 6.83 -17.60
N PRO A 147 -1.79 6.93 -18.29
CA PRO A 147 -2.41 8.22 -18.54
C PRO A 147 -2.68 8.96 -17.23
N VAL A 148 -2.33 10.25 -17.15
CA VAL A 148 -2.59 11.07 -15.95
C VAL A 148 -4.07 11.03 -15.54
N GLY A 149 -4.98 10.95 -16.50
CA GLY A 149 -6.43 10.83 -16.26
C GLY A 149 -6.88 9.56 -15.52
N SER A 150 -6.04 8.52 -15.39
CA SER A 150 -6.38 7.32 -14.60
C SER A 150 -5.93 7.39 -13.14
N ALA A 151 -5.19 8.44 -12.75
CA ALA A 151 -4.51 8.52 -11.46
C ALA A 151 -5.47 8.47 -10.26
N GLY A 152 -6.65 9.07 -10.36
CA GLY A 152 -7.68 9.02 -9.31
C GLY A 152 -8.24 7.61 -9.10
N SER A 153 -8.49 6.85 -10.17
CA SER A 153 -8.92 5.44 -10.07
C SER A 153 -7.84 4.61 -9.40
N VAL A 154 -6.58 4.81 -9.81
CA VAL A 154 -5.44 4.13 -9.19
C VAL A 154 -5.35 4.45 -7.70
N ALA A 155 -5.53 5.71 -7.29
CA ALA A 155 -5.53 6.08 -5.88
C ALA A 155 -6.70 5.45 -5.10
N GLN A 156 -7.89 5.34 -5.71
CA GLN A 156 -9.04 4.61 -5.13
C GLN A 156 -8.69 3.12 -4.94
N ASP A 157 -8.04 2.54 -5.94
CA ASP A 157 -7.57 1.16 -5.98
C ASP A 157 -6.39 0.89 -5.05
N LEU A 158 -5.69 1.90 -4.56
CA LEU A 158 -4.74 1.72 -3.47
C LEU A 158 -5.42 1.76 -2.10
N LEU A 159 -6.42 2.63 -1.91
CA LEU A 159 -7.00 2.91 -0.58
C LEU A 159 -8.05 1.92 -0.03
N GLY A 160 -8.55 1.00 -0.84
CA GLY A 160 -9.65 0.13 -0.38
C GLY A 160 -11.01 0.71 -0.67
N LEU A 161 -11.15 1.62 -1.63
CA LEU A 161 -12.39 2.38 -1.84
C LEU A 161 -13.36 1.88 -2.93
N PRO A 162 -13.41 0.61 -3.39
CA PRO A 162 -14.56 0.18 -4.19
C PRO A 162 -15.78 -0.05 -3.28
N GLY A 163 -16.73 0.90 -3.31
CA GLY A 163 -18.05 0.78 -2.65
C GLY A 163 -18.30 1.71 -1.46
N ALA A 164 -19.51 1.64 -0.91
CA ALA A 164 -19.98 2.49 0.20
C ALA A 164 -19.32 2.11 1.54
N ARG A 165 -18.05 2.47 1.72
CA ARG A 165 -17.32 2.33 2.98
C ARG A 165 -18.04 3.15 4.07
N ARG A 166 -18.37 2.52 5.20
CA ARG A 166 -19.08 3.18 6.32
C ARG A 166 -18.18 4.09 7.18
N LYS A 167 -16.85 3.97 7.04
CA LYS A 167 -15.86 4.74 7.82
C LYS A 167 -14.76 5.29 6.91
N PRO A 168 -14.24 6.49 7.21
CA PRO A 168 -13.04 7.02 6.56
C PRO A 168 -11.83 6.08 6.72
N PRO A 169 -10.87 6.08 5.77
CA PRO A 169 -9.60 5.39 5.97
C PRO A 169 -8.86 5.97 7.18
N THR A 170 -7.99 5.17 7.78
CA THR A 170 -7.05 5.59 8.81
C THR A 170 -5.88 6.36 8.20
N VAL A 171 -5.15 7.10 9.04
CA VAL A 171 -3.91 7.77 8.63
C VAL A 171 -2.90 6.79 8.06
N ASP A 172 -2.74 5.63 8.69
CA ASP A 172 -1.73 4.65 8.30
C ASP A 172 -2.10 3.96 6.96
N GLU A 173 -3.39 3.72 6.69
CA GLU A 173 -3.87 3.29 5.36
C GLU A 173 -3.59 4.34 4.27
N VAL A 174 -3.79 5.63 4.55
CA VAL A 174 -3.48 6.70 3.59
C VAL A 174 -1.99 6.80 3.33
N VAL A 175 -1.15 6.72 4.37
CA VAL A 175 0.32 6.75 4.21
C VAL A 175 0.81 5.54 3.39
N ALA A 176 0.25 4.35 3.63
CA ALA A 176 0.56 3.17 2.83
C ALA A 176 0.14 3.35 1.36
N ALA A 177 -1.05 3.91 1.11
CA ALA A 177 -1.51 4.22 -0.24
C ALA A 177 -0.62 5.25 -0.94
N VAL A 178 -0.23 6.33 -0.26
CA VAL A 178 0.69 7.36 -0.79
C VAL A 178 2.04 6.75 -1.17
N ARG A 179 2.58 5.86 -0.33
CA ARG A 179 3.82 5.14 -0.62
C ARG A 179 3.71 4.27 -1.87
N CYS A 180 2.60 3.55 -2.02
CA CYS A 180 2.37 2.75 -3.22
C CYS A 180 2.15 3.63 -4.45
N PHE A 181 1.46 4.75 -4.27
CA PHE A 181 1.09 5.65 -5.35
C PHE A 181 2.31 6.28 -5.98
N GLU A 182 3.29 6.75 -5.20
CA GLU A 182 4.55 7.30 -5.72
C GLU A 182 5.25 6.36 -6.70
N ALA A 183 5.29 5.06 -6.39
CA ALA A 183 5.99 4.09 -7.20
C ALA A 183 5.37 3.90 -8.61
N ILE A 184 4.14 4.39 -8.82
CA ILE A 184 3.41 4.31 -10.08
C ILE A 184 3.83 5.47 -10.99
N GLY A 185 4.33 5.13 -12.19
CA GLY A 185 4.71 6.11 -13.20
C GLY A 185 3.51 6.57 -14.05
N PHE A 186 3.30 7.89 -14.13
CA PHE A 186 2.30 8.51 -15.00
C PHE A 186 2.95 9.22 -16.19
N ALA A 187 2.18 9.45 -17.24
CA ALA A 187 2.58 10.00 -18.54
C ALA A 187 2.78 11.51 -18.46
N VAL A 188 3.70 11.92 -17.58
CA VAL A 188 4.15 13.31 -17.41
C VAL A 188 5.36 13.59 -18.31
N PRO A 189 5.55 14.85 -18.74
CA PRO A 189 6.79 15.29 -19.39
C PRO A 189 7.99 15.08 -18.47
N ASP A 190 9.17 14.94 -19.08
CA ASP A 190 10.41 14.86 -18.31
C ASP A 190 10.77 16.25 -17.78
N GLY A 191 10.91 16.38 -16.46
CA GLY A 191 11.31 17.61 -15.80
C GLY A 191 11.41 17.39 -14.29
N VAL A 192 11.97 18.36 -13.59
CA VAL A 192 12.27 18.22 -12.15
C VAL A 192 11.07 18.50 -11.26
N ASP A 193 10.03 19.15 -11.79
CA ASP A 193 8.85 19.65 -11.09
C ASP A 193 7.52 19.16 -11.71
N THR A 194 7.60 18.18 -12.61
CA THR A 194 6.45 17.70 -13.41
C THR A 194 5.66 16.60 -12.72
N ASP A 195 6.24 15.95 -11.71
CA ASP A 195 5.61 14.92 -10.87
C ASP A 195 6.13 15.02 -9.44
N GLY A 196 5.24 15.38 -8.52
CA GLY A 196 5.60 15.63 -7.13
C GLY A 196 4.47 15.45 -6.16
N PHE A 197 4.83 15.33 -4.88
CA PHE A 197 3.91 15.26 -3.77
C PHE A 197 3.99 16.51 -2.92
N LEU A 198 2.82 17.02 -2.52
CA LEU A 198 2.65 18.05 -1.52
C LEU A 198 2.01 17.43 -0.29
N PHE A 199 2.65 17.58 0.86
CA PHE A 199 2.00 17.43 2.15
C PHE A 199 1.58 18.80 2.66
N GLN A 200 0.31 18.96 3.02
CA GLN A 200 -0.19 20.23 3.53
C GLN A 200 -1.28 20.08 4.59
N TYR A 201 -1.39 21.09 5.44
CA TYR A 201 -2.52 21.27 6.32
C TYR A 201 -2.81 22.75 6.63
N GLY A 202 -4.04 23.04 7.02
CA GLY A 202 -4.46 24.35 7.47
C GLY A 202 -5.98 24.47 7.66
N GLU A 203 -6.40 25.64 8.15
CA GLU A 203 -7.82 25.99 8.23
C GLU A 203 -8.35 26.39 6.84
N VAL A 204 -9.46 25.76 6.42
CA VAL A 204 -10.16 26.01 5.17
C VAL A 204 -11.59 26.48 5.44
N ASN A 205 -12.05 27.46 4.65
CA ASN A 205 -13.33 28.16 4.84
C ASN A 205 -14.27 27.97 3.66
N TRP A 206 -14.38 26.74 3.13
CA TRP A 206 -15.19 26.43 1.96
C TRP A 206 -16.69 26.27 2.28
N GLY A 207 -17.04 26.12 3.56
CA GLY A 207 -18.41 25.95 4.04
C GLY A 207 -18.84 26.99 5.08
N SER A 208 -19.98 26.74 5.74
CA SER A 208 -20.51 27.62 6.80
C SER A 208 -19.76 27.50 8.12
N GLU A 209 -19.03 26.40 8.34
CA GLU A 209 -18.15 26.19 9.49
C GLU A 209 -16.70 26.05 9.02
N PRO A 210 -15.72 26.67 9.71
CA PRO A 210 -14.31 26.50 9.41
C PRO A 210 -13.89 25.05 9.67
N MET A 211 -13.20 24.45 8.69
CA MET A 211 -12.69 23.08 8.76
C MET A 211 -11.16 23.10 8.77
N PHE A 212 -10.55 22.08 9.37
CA PHE A 212 -9.11 21.87 9.27
C PHE A 212 -8.88 20.74 8.28
N ALA A 213 -8.14 21.03 7.21
CA ALA A 213 -7.76 20.07 6.19
C ALA A 213 -6.30 19.64 6.43
N VAL A 214 -6.02 18.34 6.26
CA VAL A 214 -4.66 17.78 6.26
C VAL A 214 -4.59 16.64 5.27
N GLY A 215 -3.55 16.62 4.45
CA GLY A 215 -3.50 15.64 3.38
C GLY A 215 -2.24 15.66 2.55
N PHE A 216 -2.27 14.77 1.56
CA PHE A 216 -1.27 14.64 0.52
C PHE A 216 -1.91 14.99 -0.82
N VAL A 217 -1.18 15.65 -1.72
CA VAL A 217 -1.58 15.88 -3.11
C VAL A 217 -0.44 15.40 -4.00
N ARG A 218 -0.72 14.53 -4.97
CA ARG A 218 0.22 14.28 -6.06
C ARG A 218 -0.14 15.18 -7.23
N GLN A 219 0.80 15.99 -7.68
CA GLN A 219 0.67 16.86 -8.84
C GLN A 219 1.41 16.25 -10.03
N MET A 220 0.75 16.21 -11.18
CA MET A 220 1.29 15.70 -12.44
C MET A 220 1.03 16.71 -13.56
N GLU A 221 2.07 17.10 -14.29
CA GLU A 221 1.95 18.02 -15.41
C GLU A 221 1.29 17.35 -16.63
N ILE A 222 0.39 18.08 -17.26
CA ILE A 222 -0.21 17.76 -18.56
C ILE A 222 0.29 18.80 -19.57
N VAL A 223 0.80 18.31 -20.70
CA VAL A 223 1.22 19.14 -21.82
C VAL A 223 0.26 19.01 -22.99
N ASP A 224 0.16 20.05 -23.80
CA ASP A 224 -0.64 20.05 -25.02
C ASP A 224 0.04 19.29 -26.18
N ALA A 225 -0.55 19.39 -27.38
CA ALA A 225 -0.04 18.72 -28.57
C ALA A 225 1.34 19.26 -29.04
N ASP A 226 1.68 20.49 -28.66
CA ASP A 226 2.96 21.14 -28.97
C ASP A 226 4.02 20.85 -27.88
N GLY A 227 3.62 20.17 -26.79
CA GLY A 227 4.48 19.85 -25.65
C GLY A 227 4.63 21.03 -24.68
N GLU A 228 3.81 22.06 -24.80
CA GLU A 228 3.77 23.18 -23.87
C GLU A 228 2.88 22.85 -22.67
N HIS A 229 3.17 23.48 -21.53
CA HIS A 229 2.36 23.35 -20.32
C HIS A 229 0.89 23.68 -20.60
N ALA A 230 -0.01 22.74 -20.33
CA ALA A 230 -1.44 22.95 -20.45
C ALA A 230 -2.08 23.21 -19.09
N GLU A 231 -1.89 22.27 -18.15
CA GLU A 231 -2.45 22.31 -16.79
C GLU A 231 -1.74 21.29 -15.89
N TYR A 232 -2.06 21.30 -14.60
CA TYR A 232 -1.71 20.23 -13.69
C TYR A 232 -2.92 19.37 -13.34
N SER A 233 -2.75 18.06 -13.29
CA SER A 233 -3.70 17.19 -12.60
C SER A 233 -3.22 16.91 -11.18
N GLN A 234 -4.08 17.17 -10.20
CA GLN A 234 -3.80 16.96 -8.79
C GLN A 234 -4.72 15.88 -8.22
N VAL A 235 -4.11 14.84 -7.64
CA VAL A 235 -4.82 13.78 -6.90
C VAL A 235 -4.63 14.01 -5.40
N GLY A 236 -5.70 14.35 -4.69
CA GLY A 236 -5.68 14.73 -3.28
C GLY A 236 -6.21 13.64 -2.34
N PHE A 237 -5.51 13.38 -1.25
CA PHE A 237 -5.89 12.53 -0.12
C PHE A 237 -6.09 13.42 1.11
N GLU A 238 -7.32 13.81 1.43
CA GLU A 238 -7.58 14.88 2.41
C GLU A 238 -8.47 14.40 3.55
N PHE A 239 -7.98 14.55 4.78
CA PHE A 239 -8.78 14.46 5.99
C PHE A 239 -9.33 15.84 6.35
N ARG A 240 -10.61 15.89 6.69
CA ARG A 240 -11.28 17.08 7.20
C ARG A 240 -11.84 16.82 8.57
N CYS A 241 -11.57 17.74 9.49
CA CYS A 241 -12.11 17.71 10.85
C CYS A 241 -12.52 19.11 11.29
N ARG A 242 -13.39 19.18 12.30
CA ARG A 242 -13.80 20.46 12.88
C ARG A 242 -12.61 21.13 13.55
N VAL A 243 -12.46 22.43 13.31
CA VAL A 243 -11.37 23.22 13.90
C VAL A 243 -11.59 23.40 15.40
N ASP A 244 -10.55 23.14 16.18
CA ASP A 244 -10.50 23.48 17.61
C ASP A 244 -9.18 24.18 17.98
N ALA A 245 -8.99 24.46 19.28
CA ALA A 245 -7.83 25.20 19.77
C ALA A 245 -6.50 24.47 19.50
N ASP A 246 -6.48 23.13 19.54
CA ASP A 246 -5.26 22.35 19.26
C ASP A 246 -4.88 22.51 17.79
N LEU A 247 -5.83 22.36 16.88
CA LEU A 247 -5.61 22.47 15.45
C LEU A 247 -5.23 23.91 15.03
N ARG A 248 -5.89 24.93 15.60
CA ARG A 248 -5.51 26.34 15.36
C ARG A 248 -4.09 26.65 15.80
N SER A 249 -3.61 26.03 16.87
CA SER A 249 -2.26 26.26 17.37
C SER A 249 -1.17 25.74 16.42
N LEU A 250 -1.50 24.79 15.53
CA LEU A 250 -0.58 24.27 14.51
C LEU A 250 -0.38 25.23 13.33
N GLY A 251 -1.32 26.15 13.10
CA GLY A 251 -1.30 27.04 11.94
C GLY A 251 -1.48 26.27 10.62
N SER A 252 -0.64 26.61 9.64
CA SER A 252 -0.60 25.93 8.33
C SER A 252 0.81 25.50 7.98
N ARG A 253 0.92 24.45 7.17
CA ARG A 253 2.19 23.93 6.65
C ARG A 253 1.98 23.41 5.25
N ALA A 254 2.99 23.59 4.40
CA ALA A 254 3.07 22.98 3.08
C ALA A 254 4.53 22.56 2.83
N VAL A 255 4.73 21.32 2.39
CA VAL A 255 6.06 20.77 2.07
C VAL A 255 5.94 19.99 0.77
N TRP A 256 6.74 20.38 -0.22
CA TRP A 256 6.83 19.69 -1.50
C TRP A 256 7.95 18.66 -1.49
N TRP A 257 7.77 17.65 -2.33
CA TRP A 257 8.78 16.75 -2.83
C TRP A 257 8.54 16.57 -4.32
N PHE A 258 9.61 16.54 -5.11
CA PHE A 258 9.54 16.21 -6.52
C PHE A 258 10.56 15.14 -6.86
N ARG A 259 10.23 14.31 -7.84
CA ARG A 259 11.09 13.18 -8.22
C ARG A 259 12.49 13.60 -8.69
N GLY A 260 12.66 14.85 -9.13
CA GLY A 260 13.93 15.42 -9.58
C GLY A 260 14.69 16.25 -8.53
N ASP A 261 14.20 16.41 -7.30
CA ASP A 261 14.78 17.32 -6.30
C ASP A 261 16.00 16.74 -5.55
N GLY A 262 16.28 15.45 -5.73
CA GLY A 262 17.42 14.74 -5.12
C GLY A 262 17.20 14.29 -3.67
N VAL A 263 16.02 14.53 -3.09
CA VAL A 263 15.60 13.98 -1.80
C VAL A 263 14.95 12.62 -2.06
N ASP A 264 15.29 11.61 -1.27
CA ASP A 264 14.61 10.32 -1.36
C ASP A 264 13.15 10.43 -0.87
N PHE A 265 12.22 9.81 -1.60
CA PHE A 265 10.80 9.90 -1.26
C PHE A 265 10.51 9.31 0.13
N ALA A 266 11.17 8.22 0.52
CA ALA A 266 10.96 7.60 1.81
C ALA A 266 11.42 8.51 2.95
N ASP A 267 12.53 9.23 2.77
CA ASP A 267 13.02 10.23 3.72
C ASP A 267 12.06 11.41 3.85
N TRP A 268 11.55 11.93 2.72
CA TRP A 268 10.53 12.98 2.73
C TRP A 268 9.25 12.51 3.42
N LEU A 269 8.76 11.32 3.07
CA LEU A 269 7.55 10.74 3.65
C LEU A 269 7.72 10.51 5.16
N ALA A 270 8.88 10.04 5.61
CA ALA A 270 9.21 9.90 7.03
C ALA A 270 9.20 11.26 7.76
N SER A 271 9.73 12.32 7.12
CA SER A 271 9.72 13.67 7.66
C SER A 271 8.30 14.21 7.90
N VAL A 272 7.42 14.06 6.90
CA VAL A 272 6.05 14.60 6.99
C VAL A 272 5.14 13.72 7.83
N THR A 273 5.35 12.41 7.88
CA THR A 273 4.61 11.49 8.77
C THR A 273 5.03 11.63 10.24
N GLY A 274 6.22 12.18 10.51
CA GLY A 274 6.67 12.61 11.84
C GLY A 274 6.05 13.91 12.35
N ASP A 275 5.24 14.62 11.54
CA ASP A 275 4.63 15.89 11.92
C ASP A 275 3.66 15.74 13.12
N PRO A 276 3.68 16.66 14.11
CA PRO A 276 2.76 16.66 15.24
C PRO A 276 1.26 16.64 14.89
N VAL A 277 0.87 17.10 13.69
CA VAL A 277 -0.52 17.10 13.22
C VAL A 277 -1.11 15.70 13.24
N TRP A 278 -0.36 14.67 12.87
CA TRP A 278 -0.88 13.29 12.83
C TRP A 278 -1.21 12.75 14.21
N ARG A 279 -0.42 13.11 15.23
CA ARG A 279 -0.71 12.75 16.63
C ARG A 279 -1.99 13.42 17.14
N ILE A 280 -2.26 14.64 16.69
CA ILE A 280 -3.50 15.35 17.04
C ILE A 280 -4.67 14.73 16.27
N LEU A 281 -4.53 14.55 14.96
CA LEU A 281 -5.56 14.02 14.06
C LEU A 281 -6.04 12.63 14.48
N ARG A 282 -5.13 11.73 14.90
CA ARG A 282 -5.49 10.39 15.44
C ARG A 282 -6.41 10.42 16.67
N LYS A 283 -6.53 11.57 17.35
CA LYS A 283 -7.41 11.77 18.51
C LYS A 283 -8.68 12.53 18.16
N LYS A 284 -8.83 13.00 16.92
CA LYS A 284 -10.01 13.74 16.47
C LYS A 284 -10.99 12.80 15.78
N GLU A 285 -12.25 13.17 15.81
CA GLU A 285 -13.26 12.58 14.94
C GLU A 285 -13.09 13.17 13.55
N ILE A 286 -12.78 12.32 12.57
CA ILE A 286 -12.70 12.71 11.16
C ILE A 286 -14.12 12.94 10.67
N ALA A 287 -14.42 14.17 10.27
CA ALA A 287 -15.74 14.54 9.76
C ALA A 287 -15.93 14.01 8.33
N GLU A 288 -14.87 14.09 7.52
CA GLU A 288 -14.87 13.67 6.13
C GLU A 288 -13.46 13.25 5.70
N PHE A 289 -13.38 12.29 4.80
CA PHE A 289 -12.18 12.03 4.00
C PHE A 289 -12.54 12.21 2.53
N VAL A 290 -11.74 12.98 1.81
CA VAL A 290 -11.93 13.26 0.39
C VAL A 290 -10.76 12.72 -0.40
N LEU A 291 -11.09 11.90 -1.39
CA LEU A 291 -10.19 11.54 -2.47
C LEU A 291 -10.70 12.22 -3.73
N SER A 292 -9.92 13.12 -4.31
CA SER A 292 -10.30 13.85 -5.52
C SER A 292 -9.19 13.79 -6.57
N GLN A 293 -9.59 13.99 -7.82
CA GLN A 293 -8.69 14.33 -8.91
C GLN A 293 -9.24 15.58 -9.61
N GLU A 294 -8.42 16.62 -9.69
CA GLU A 294 -8.82 17.92 -10.23
C GLU A 294 -7.76 18.42 -11.23
N SER A 295 -8.19 19.23 -12.20
CA SER A 295 -7.30 19.96 -13.11
C SER A 295 -7.14 21.40 -12.59
N VAL A 296 -5.91 21.90 -12.55
CA VAL A 296 -5.53 23.19 -11.94
C VAL A 296 -4.62 24.00 -12.85
#